data_AF-A0A954E8K7-F1
#
_entry.id   AF-A0A954E8K7-F1
#
_cell.length_a   1.000
_cell.length_b   1.000
_cell.length_c   1.000
_cell.angle_alpha   90.00
_cell.angle_beta   90.00
_cell.angle_gamma   90.00
#
_symmetry.space_group_name_H-M   'P 1'
#
loop_
_entity.id
_entity.type
_entity.pdbx_description
1 polymer ?
#
loop_
_entity_poly.entity_id
_entity_poly.type
_entity_poly.pdbx_seq_one_letter_code
_entity_poly.pdbx_strand_id
1 'polypeptide(L)'
;MNAERPTDPNSTRRSFTRGGGWQTFLVLALLVFLLPIGKLFAPLLLLSILAVAVYFYIYGAFRLGRSVGLIAVLLLVGAVGWIVIVQFRAYTSHAEFVRSLSRFDTVTVQTHSVLPSAPIEQISLKNNVSDADLQALVSMPQLQLVTHVYLKHCNVTDSGLSLVDRWPNLEYVYIDSRLISDSAIVDFIEQHPECSVIPPGRELW
;
A
#
# COMPACT_ATOMS: atom_id res chain seq x y z
N MET A 1 60.82 -15.97 -65.66
CA MET A 1 61.61 -15.68 -64.44
C MET A 1 60.80 -14.69 -63.61
N ASN A 2 59.89 -15.16 -62.76
CA ASN A 2 60.13 -15.57 -61.37
C ASN A 2 60.92 -14.52 -60.57
N ALA A 3 60.21 -13.79 -59.71
CA ALA A 3 60.56 -13.64 -58.29
C ALA A 3 59.40 -12.94 -57.56
N GLU A 4 58.64 -13.75 -56.82
CA GLU A 4 57.68 -13.32 -55.79
C GLU A 4 58.40 -12.48 -54.71
N ARG A 5 57.73 -11.44 -54.20
CA ARG A 5 58.06 -10.85 -52.90
C ARG A 5 56.92 -11.15 -51.91
N PRO A 6 57.23 -11.66 -50.71
CA PRO A 6 56.23 -12.01 -49.71
C PRO A 6 55.73 -10.75 -48.99
N THR A 7 54.42 -10.52 -49.00
CA THR A 7 53.77 -9.52 -48.16
C THR A 7 53.28 -10.15 -46.87
N ASP A 8 53.73 -9.54 -45.78
CA ASP A 8 53.66 -9.91 -44.37
C ASP A 8 52.23 -10.19 -43.84
N PRO A 9 52.00 -11.34 -43.17
CA PRO A 9 50.68 -11.74 -42.69
C PRO A 9 50.24 -11.17 -41.32
N ASN A 10 50.92 -10.20 -40.68
CA ASN A 10 50.58 -9.94 -39.26
C ASN A 10 50.89 -8.55 -38.65
N SER A 11 50.08 -7.50 -38.89
CA SER A 11 50.23 -6.26 -38.08
C SER A 11 49.02 -5.33 -37.92
N THR A 12 47.79 -5.85 -37.89
CA THR A 12 46.65 -5.02 -37.41
C THR A 12 45.83 -5.74 -36.35
N ARG A 13 46.49 -6.07 -35.22
CA ARG A 13 45.82 -6.29 -33.93
C ARG A 13 45.14 -4.98 -33.50
N ARG A 14 43.87 -4.80 -33.86
CA ARG A 14 42.99 -3.89 -33.13
C ARG A 14 42.72 -4.52 -31.77
N SER A 15 43.40 -4.03 -30.74
CA SER A 15 43.06 -4.28 -29.35
C SER A 15 41.68 -3.68 -29.08
N PHE A 16 40.65 -4.52 -29.22
CA PHE A 16 39.32 -4.22 -28.74
C PHE A 16 39.41 -4.13 -27.21
N THR A 17 39.41 -2.91 -26.68
CA THR A 17 39.42 -2.59 -25.25
C THR A 17 38.11 -3.04 -24.61
N ARG A 18 38.03 -4.34 -24.35
CA ARG A 18 36.96 -4.99 -23.60
C ARG A 18 37.22 -4.77 -22.12
N GLY A 19 36.74 -3.66 -21.54
CA GLY A 19 37.01 -3.40 -20.13
C GLY A 19 36.28 -2.27 -19.41
N GLY A 20 35.38 -1.52 -20.06
CA GLY A 20 34.74 -0.35 -19.42
C GLY A 20 33.36 -0.59 -18.78
N GLY A 21 32.64 -1.64 -19.18
CA GLY A 21 31.24 -1.80 -18.78
C GLY A 21 31.06 -2.25 -17.32
N TRP A 22 31.92 -3.13 -16.81
CA TRP A 22 31.73 -3.72 -15.49
C TRP A 22 31.91 -2.72 -14.33
N GLN A 23 32.78 -1.71 -14.52
CA GLN A 23 33.02 -0.70 -13.49
C GLN A 23 31.84 0.27 -13.34
N THR A 24 31.17 0.64 -14.43
CA THR A 24 29.97 1.49 -14.33
C THR A 24 28.80 0.74 -13.69
N PHE A 25 28.65 -0.57 -13.96
CA PHE A 25 27.68 -1.42 -13.26
C PHE A 25 27.99 -1.57 -11.76
N LEU A 26 29.26 -1.73 -11.38
CA LEU A 26 29.65 -1.82 -9.97
C LEU A 26 29.42 -0.52 -9.21
N VAL A 27 29.71 0.63 -9.83
CA VAL A 27 29.47 1.94 -9.20
C VAL A 27 27.98 2.23 -9.07
N LEU A 28 27.16 1.91 -10.08
CA LEU A 28 25.70 2.02 -9.98
C LEU A 28 25.10 1.07 -8.94
N ALA A 29 25.57 -0.18 -8.88
CA ALA A 29 25.12 -1.16 -7.88
C ALA A 29 25.50 -0.74 -6.46
N LEU A 30 26.71 -0.20 -6.26
CA LEU A 30 27.18 0.30 -4.97
C LEU A 30 26.44 1.57 -4.55
N LEU A 31 26.14 2.48 -5.50
CA LEU A 31 25.36 3.70 -5.25
C LEU A 31 23.91 3.37 -4.86
N VAL A 32 23.31 2.36 -5.50
CA VAL A 32 22.00 1.80 -5.15
C VAL A 32 22.03 1.00 -3.84
N PHE A 33 23.20 0.55 -3.36
CA PHE A 33 23.33 -0.14 -2.07
C PHE A 33 23.52 0.81 -0.88
N LEU A 34 24.04 2.03 -1.13
CA LEU A 34 24.38 3.02 -0.10
C LEU A 34 23.26 4.01 0.26
N LEU A 35 22.22 4.12 -0.57
CA LEU A 35 21.01 4.87 -0.21
C LEU A 35 20.23 4.09 0.87
N PRO A 36 19.62 4.74 1.87
CA PRO A 36 18.91 4.07 2.98
C PRO A 36 17.59 3.47 2.48
N ILE A 37 17.68 2.35 1.75
CA ILE A 37 16.59 1.79 0.92
C ILE A 37 15.85 0.66 1.66
N GLY A 38 15.97 0.54 2.99
CA GLY A 38 15.36 -0.56 3.75
C GLY A 38 13.86 -0.80 3.49
N LYS A 39 13.10 0.22 3.06
CA LYS A 39 11.67 0.10 2.72
C LYS A 39 11.34 0.03 1.21
N LEU A 40 12.30 0.36 0.34
CA LEU A 40 12.14 0.35 -1.13
C LEU A 40 12.91 -0.81 -1.81
N PHE A 41 13.80 -1.49 -1.09
CA PHE A 41 14.65 -2.55 -1.66
C PHE A 41 13.86 -3.83 -1.89
N ALA A 42 12.95 -4.16 -0.98
CA ALA A 42 12.08 -5.32 -1.09
C ALA A 42 11.23 -5.30 -2.38
N PRO A 43 10.50 -4.22 -2.72
CA PRO A 43 9.73 -4.20 -3.96
C PRO A 43 10.63 -4.19 -5.21
N LEU A 44 11.79 -3.52 -5.20
CA LEU A 44 12.71 -3.49 -6.35
C LEU A 44 13.38 -4.84 -6.61
N LEU A 45 13.76 -5.56 -5.55
CA LEU A 45 14.35 -6.90 -5.64
C LEU A 45 13.29 -7.93 -6.07
N LEU A 46 12.05 -7.79 -5.59
CA LEU A 46 10.93 -8.59 -6.09
C LEU A 46 10.71 -8.35 -7.60
N LEU A 47 10.76 -7.09 -8.04
CA LEU A 47 10.58 -6.71 -9.44
C LEU A 47 11.70 -7.25 -10.34
N SER A 48 12.94 -7.25 -9.87
CA SER A 48 14.08 -7.79 -10.62
C SER A 48 14.02 -9.32 -10.72
N ILE A 49 13.67 -10.03 -9.64
CA ILE A 49 13.42 -11.48 -9.66
C ILE A 49 12.27 -11.82 -10.61
N LEU A 50 11.18 -11.06 -10.55
CA LEU A 50 10.03 -11.23 -11.45
C LEU A 50 10.45 -11.04 -12.91
N ALA A 51 11.22 -10.00 -13.22
CA ALA A 51 11.70 -9.73 -14.58
C ALA A 51 12.58 -10.87 -15.13
N VAL A 52 13.47 -11.43 -14.31
CA VAL A 52 14.32 -12.57 -14.69
C VAL A 52 13.48 -13.84 -14.87
N ALA A 53 12.52 -14.10 -14.00
CA ALA A 53 11.61 -15.24 -14.12
C ALA A 53 10.75 -15.15 -15.39
N VAL A 54 10.23 -13.95 -15.70
CA VAL A 54 9.47 -13.68 -16.93
C VAL A 54 10.34 -13.86 -18.16
N TYR A 55 11.60 -13.39 -18.14
CA TYR A 55 12.54 -13.60 -19.24
C TYR A 55 12.80 -15.09 -19.50
N PHE A 56 13.08 -15.87 -18.46
CA PHE A 56 13.27 -17.32 -18.58
C PHE A 56 12.01 -18.04 -19.06
N TYR A 57 10.84 -17.62 -18.58
CA TYR A 57 9.55 -18.18 -19.00
C TYR A 57 9.28 -17.92 -20.49
N ILE A 58 9.50 -16.69 -20.97
CA ILE A 58 9.35 -16.34 -22.39
C ILE A 58 10.37 -17.10 -23.25
N TYR A 59 11.63 -17.18 -22.81
CA TYR A 59 12.67 -17.90 -23.53
C TYR A 59 12.37 -19.41 -23.63
N GLY A 60 11.89 -20.01 -22.55
CA GLY A 60 11.44 -21.41 -22.52
C GLY A 60 10.21 -21.65 -23.39
N ALA A 61 9.20 -20.77 -23.32
CA ALA A 61 7.98 -20.88 -24.12
C ALA A 61 8.26 -20.77 -25.63
N PHE A 62 9.23 -19.95 -26.05
CA PHE A 62 9.67 -19.88 -27.44
C PHE A 62 10.31 -21.17 -27.95
N ARG A 63 10.93 -21.97 -27.05
CA ARG A 63 11.52 -23.28 -27.37
C ARG A 63 10.44 -24.35 -27.64
N LEU A 64 9.26 -24.19 -27.04
CA LEU A 64 8.10 -25.08 -27.24
C LEU A 64 7.26 -24.75 -28.48
N GLY A 65 7.53 -23.61 -29.13
CA GLY A 65 6.89 -23.18 -30.38
C GLY A 65 6.37 -21.74 -30.32
N ARG A 66 6.41 -21.05 -31.47
CA ARG A 66 6.05 -19.62 -31.58
C ARG A 66 4.65 -19.29 -31.04
N SER A 67 3.68 -20.16 -31.28
CA SER A 67 2.29 -19.95 -30.84
C SER A 67 2.14 -19.97 -29.31
N VAL A 68 2.86 -20.88 -28.64
CA VAL A 68 2.83 -21.01 -27.17
C VAL A 68 3.49 -19.80 -26.51
N GLY A 69 4.62 -19.34 -27.06
CA GLY A 69 5.29 -18.12 -26.60
C GLY A 69 4.42 -16.87 -26.69
N LEU A 70 3.66 -16.71 -27.78
CA LEU A 70 2.74 -15.57 -27.94
C LEU A 70 1.58 -15.59 -26.93
N ILE A 71 0.96 -16.74 -26.73
CA ILE A 71 -0.13 -16.89 -25.75
C ILE A 71 0.37 -16.59 -24.33
N ALA A 72 1.55 -17.10 -23.98
CA ALA A 72 2.20 -16.86 -22.70
C ALA A 72 2.46 -15.36 -22.44
N VAL A 73 2.96 -14.64 -23.45
CA VAL A 73 3.16 -13.18 -23.34
C VAL A 73 1.84 -12.44 -23.19
N LEU A 74 0.81 -12.81 -23.97
CA LEU A 74 -0.51 -12.17 -23.88
C LEU A 74 -1.16 -12.36 -22.50
N LEU A 75 -1.07 -13.56 -21.92
CA LEU A 75 -1.58 -13.81 -20.57
C LEU A 75 -0.84 -13.00 -19.52
N LEU A 76 0.49 -12.87 -19.65
CA LEU A 76 1.29 -12.08 -18.72
C LEU A 76 0.95 -10.59 -18.80
N VAL A 77 0.85 -10.04 -20.01
CA VAL A 77 0.44 -8.65 -20.23
C VAL A 77 -0.98 -8.43 -19.70
N GLY A 78 -1.89 -9.37 -19.93
CA GLY A 78 -3.25 -9.33 -19.39
C GLY A 78 -3.28 -9.31 -17.85
N ALA A 79 -2.50 -10.18 -17.21
CA ALA A 79 -2.38 -10.25 -15.76
C ALA A 79 -1.79 -8.95 -15.16
N VAL A 80 -0.71 -8.44 -15.75
CA VAL A 80 -0.11 -7.16 -15.32
C VAL A 80 -1.08 -6.00 -15.53
N GLY A 81 -1.74 -5.94 -16.70
CA GLY A 81 -2.75 -4.92 -16.99
C GLY A 81 -3.91 -4.96 -16.00
N TRP A 82 -4.38 -6.16 -15.66
CA TRP A 82 -5.41 -6.35 -14.63
C TRP A 82 -4.96 -5.83 -13.25
N ILE A 83 -3.74 -6.19 -12.81
CA ILE A 83 -3.19 -5.71 -11.53
C ILE A 83 -3.11 -4.17 -11.51
N VAL A 84 -2.63 -3.56 -12.60
CA VAL A 84 -2.55 -2.09 -12.71
C VAL A 84 -3.94 -1.46 -12.64
N ILE A 85 -4.94 -2.03 -13.32
CA ILE A 85 -6.33 -1.53 -13.27
C ILE A 85 -6.90 -1.64 -11.85
N VAL A 86 -6.68 -2.76 -11.16
CA VAL A 86 -7.15 -2.95 -9.78
C VAL A 86 -6.50 -1.94 -8.84
N GLN A 87 -5.18 -1.74 -8.94
CA GLN A 87 -4.44 -0.77 -8.13
C GLN A 87 -4.88 0.67 -8.43
N PHE A 88 -5.09 1.00 -9.70
CA PHE A 88 -5.56 2.32 -10.11
C PHE A 88 -6.97 2.61 -9.59
N ARG A 89 -7.88 1.64 -9.70
CA ARG A 89 -9.24 1.75 -9.13
C ARG A 89 -9.18 1.97 -7.63
N ALA A 90 -8.39 1.18 -6.90
CA ALA A 90 -8.20 1.35 -5.47
C ALA A 90 -7.67 2.76 -5.13
N TYR A 91 -6.65 3.23 -5.85
CA TYR A 91 -6.09 4.57 -5.66
C TYR A 91 -7.12 5.68 -5.90
N THR A 92 -7.91 5.58 -6.97
CA THR A 92 -8.95 6.57 -7.27
C THR A 92 -10.04 6.59 -6.20
N SER A 93 -10.47 5.42 -5.69
CA SER A 93 -11.46 5.34 -4.63
C SER A 93 -10.95 5.94 -3.31
N HIS A 94 -9.68 5.74 -2.98
CA HIS A 94 -9.04 6.36 -1.81
C HIS A 94 -8.96 7.88 -1.95
N ALA A 95 -8.62 8.41 -3.13
CA ALA A 95 -8.56 9.84 -3.37
C ALA A 95 -9.93 10.52 -3.26
N GLU A 96 -10.99 9.90 -3.80
CA GLU A 96 -12.36 10.39 -3.65
C GLU A 96 -12.83 10.30 -2.20
N PHE A 97 -12.48 9.22 -1.50
CA PHE A 97 -12.78 9.05 -0.09
C PHE A 97 -12.12 10.12 0.78
N VAL A 98 -10.83 10.39 0.61
CA VAL A 98 -10.13 11.45 1.36
C VAL A 98 -10.74 12.84 1.07
N ARG A 99 -11.21 13.09 -0.16
CA ARG A 99 -11.98 14.31 -0.48
C ARG A 99 -13.37 14.34 0.17
N SER A 100 -14.01 13.20 0.35
CA SER A 100 -15.26 13.14 1.10
C SER A 100 -15.01 13.41 2.59
N LEU A 101 -13.87 12.96 3.12
CA LEU A 101 -13.46 13.22 4.49
C LEU A 101 -13.06 14.67 4.72
N SER A 102 -12.50 15.38 3.74
CA SER A 102 -12.19 16.80 3.87
C SER A 102 -13.44 17.68 4.07
N ARG A 103 -14.65 17.14 3.88
CA ARG A 103 -15.89 17.82 4.29
C ARG A 103 -16.02 17.89 5.81
N PHE A 104 -15.43 16.94 6.52
CA PHE A 104 -15.35 16.90 7.96
C PHE A 104 -13.96 17.40 8.34
N ASP A 105 -13.83 18.72 8.49
CA ASP A 105 -12.57 19.46 8.70
C ASP A 105 -11.73 18.97 9.91
N THR A 106 -12.31 18.07 10.71
CA THR A 106 -11.79 17.59 12.00
C THR A 106 -11.64 16.07 12.08
N VAL A 107 -11.88 15.34 10.99
CA VAL A 107 -11.70 13.88 10.91
C VAL A 107 -10.31 13.55 10.38
N THR A 108 -9.49 12.93 11.22
CA THR A 108 -8.19 12.41 10.82
C THR A 108 -8.26 10.90 10.69
N VAL A 109 -7.80 10.40 9.54
CA VAL A 109 -7.70 8.97 9.27
C VAL A 109 -6.24 8.57 9.31
N GLN A 110 -5.94 7.50 10.04
CA GLN A 110 -4.60 6.92 10.09
C GLN A 110 -4.64 5.54 9.44
N THR A 111 -3.72 5.33 8.50
CA THR A 111 -3.43 4.03 7.93
C THR A 111 -2.08 3.58 8.47
N HIS A 112 -2.03 2.39 9.08
CA HIS A 112 -0.78 1.83 9.59
C HIS A 112 0.19 1.36 8.50
N SER A 113 -0.23 1.46 7.24
CA SER A 113 0.49 0.93 6.09
C SER A 113 1.13 2.02 5.25
N VAL A 114 2.35 1.74 4.78
CA VAL A 114 3.11 2.59 3.84
C VAL A 114 2.45 2.67 2.46
N LEU A 115 1.47 1.81 2.20
CA LEU A 115 0.73 1.75 0.94
C LEU A 115 -0.49 2.68 0.99
N PRO A 116 -0.65 3.59 0.02
CA PRO A 116 -1.80 4.51 -0.04
C PRO A 116 -3.14 3.81 -0.27
N SER A 117 -3.14 2.51 -0.57
CA SER A 117 -4.34 1.70 -0.79
C SER A 117 -4.75 0.83 0.41
N ALA A 118 -4.02 0.90 1.52
CA ALA A 118 -4.31 0.07 2.68
C ALA A 118 -5.68 0.41 3.30
N PRO A 119 -6.35 -0.60 3.88
CA PRO A 119 -7.60 -0.38 4.58
C PRO A 119 -7.38 0.60 5.75
N ILE A 120 -8.41 1.40 5.99
CA ILE A 120 -8.41 2.35 7.09
C ILE A 120 -8.81 1.58 8.34
N GLU A 121 -7.82 1.33 9.18
CA GLU A 121 -8.01 0.64 10.45
C GLU A 121 -8.32 1.63 11.57
N GLN A 122 -7.85 2.87 11.45
CA GLN A 122 -7.94 3.85 12.52
C GLN A 122 -8.59 5.16 12.07
N ILE A 123 -9.62 5.58 12.80
CA ILE A 123 -10.27 6.87 12.64
C ILE A 123 -10.20 7.68 13.94
N SER A 124 -9.81 8.93 13.82
CA SER A 124 -9.78 9.89 14.92
C SER A 124 -10.69 11.06 14.59
N LEU A 125 -11.78 11.14 15.33
CA LEU A 125 -12.76 12.20 15.27
C LEU A 125 -12.39 13.23 16.33
N LYS A 126 -12.26 14.49 15.92
CA LYS A 126 -12.02 15.60 16.83
C LYS A 126 -13.08 16.68 16.63
N ASN A 127 -13.33 17.56 17.61
CA ASN A 127 -13.99 18.87 17.49
C ASN A 127 -15.20 18.98 16.51
N ASN A 128 -16.37 19.40 17.00
CA ASN A 128 -17.58 19.66 16.17
C ASN A 128 -18.17 18.47 15.39
N VAL A 129 -17.58 17.27 15.44
CA VAL A 129 -18.22 16.05 14.91
C VAL A 129 -19.46 15.74 15.74
N SER A 130 -20.60 15.60 15.08
CA SER A 130 -21.91 15.28 15.64
C SER A 130 -22.34 13.84 15.31
N ASP A 131 -23.43 13.38 15.92
CA ASP A 131 -24.00 12.06 15.61
C ASP A 131 -24.39 11.91 14.13
N ALA A 132 -24.80 13.00 13.47
CA ALA A 132 -25.13 12.99 12.05
C ALA A 132 -23.89 12.75 11.16
N ASP A 133 -22.76 13.35 11.54
CA ASP A 133 -21.48 13.12 10.85
C ASP A 133 -21.04 11.68 11.05
N LEU A 134 -21.17 11.15 12.26
CA LEU A 134 -20.84 9.76 12.58
C LEU A 134 -21.74 8.77 11.84
N GLN A 135 -23.04 9.08 11.69
CA GLN A 135 -23.96 8.32 10.86
C GLN A 135 -23.52 8.28 9.39
N ALA A 136 -23.07 9.42 8.85
CA ALA A 136 -22.56 9.50 7.49
C ALA A 136 -21.27 8.67 7.33
N LEU A 137 -20.34 8.74 8.29
CA LEU A 137 -19.08 7.98 8.26
C LEU A 137 -19.31 6.47 8.31
N VAL A 138 -20.18 6.01 9.21
CA VAL A 138 -20.50 4.58 9.35
C VAL A 138 -21.15 4.00 8.09
N SER A 139 -21.85 4.82 7.30
CA SER A 139 -22.44 4.38 6.02
C SER A 139 -21.41 4.22 4.89
N MET A 140 -20.16 4.65 5.09
CA MET A 140 -19.13 4.58 4.07
C MET A 140 -18.53 3.16 4.00
N PRO A 141 -18.58 2.48 2.83
CA PRO A 141 -18.07 1.12 2.68
C PRO A 141 -16.57 1.01 2.93
N GLN A 142 -15.81 2.09 2.73
CA GLN A 142 -14.36 2.14 2.96
C GLN A 142 -13.98 2.07 4.45
N LEU A 143 -14.91 2.37 5.36
CA LEU A 143 -14.69 2.37 6.81
C LEU A 143 -15.16 1.09 7.51
N GLN A 144 -15.61 0.07 6.77
CA GLN A 144 -16.04 -1.20 7.36
C GLN A 144 -14.90 -2.01 8.01
N LEU A 145 -13.65 -1.68 7.67
CA LEU A 145 -12.45 -2.31 8.20
C LEU A 145 -11.83 -1.51 9.35
N VAL A 146 -12.51 -0.50 9.86
CA VAL A 146 -12.06 0.26 11.03
C VAL A 146 -12.08 -0.66 12.25
N THR A 147 -10.94 -0.69 12.93
CA THR A 147 -10.72 -1.44 14.16
C THR A 147 -10.52 -0.49 15.35
N HIS A 148 -10.06 0.75 15.12
CA HIS A 148 -9.74 1.73 16.16
C HIS A 148 -10.48 3.05 15.94
N VAL A 149 -11.22 3.49 16.94
CA VAL A 149 -11.98 4.74 16.92
C VAL A 149 -11.55 5.62 18.08
N TYR A 150 -11.22 6.88 17.79
CA TYR A 150 -10.91 7.88 18.80
C TYR A 150 -11.93 9.01 18.71
N LEU A 151 -12.72 9.20 19.76
CA LEU A 151 -13.69 10.28 19.92
C LEU A 151 -13.07 11.33 20.86
N LYS A 152 -12.49 12.40 20.32
CA LYS A 152 -11.75 13.41 21.10
C LYS A 152 -12.40 14.78 21.02
N HIS A 153 -12.99 15.26 22.12
CA HIS A 153 -13.67 16.56 22.19
C HIS A 153 -14.73 16.74 21.10
N CYS A 154 -15.49 15.68 20.80
CA CYS A 154 -16.57 15.70 19.82
C CYS A 154 -17.91 16.09 20.47
N ASN A 155 -18.88 16.44 19.64
CA ASN A 155 -20.28 16.65 20.03
C ASN A 155 -21.12 15.36 19.84
N VAL A 156 -20.46 14.20 19.96
CA VAL A 156 -21.10 12.88 19.86
C VAL A 156 -21.79 12.57 21.18
N THR A 157 -23.04 12.13 21.13
CA THR A 157 -23.87 11.76 22.28
C THR A 157 -23.95 10.24 22.45
N ASP A 158 -24.67 9.76 23.46
CA ASP A 158 -24.98 8.34 23.68
C ASP A 158 -25.57 7.67 22.42
N SER A 159 -26.41 8.40 21.67
CA SER A 159 -26.96 7.90 20.41
C SER A 159 -25.88 7.72 19.35
N GLY A 160 -24.94 8.65 19.28
CA GLY A 160 -23.79 8.51 18.38
C GLY A 160 -22.85 7.38 18.79
N LEU A 161 -22.66 7.11 20.08
CA LEU A 161 -21.88 5.96 20.53
C LEU A 161 -22.51 4.64 20.04
N SER A 162 -23.83 4.49 20.08
CA SER A 162 -24.50 3.29 19.55
C SER A 162 -24.35 3.09 18.03
N LEU A 163 -24.01 4.15 17.28
CA LEU A 163 -23.75 4.03 15.84
C LEU A 163 -22.36 3.42 15.57
N VAL A 164 -21.44 3.51 16.54
CA VAL A 164 -20.08 2.96 16.43
C VAL A 164 -20.12 1.42 16.32
N ASP A 165 -21.12 0.76 16.90
CA ASP A 165 -21.41 -0.68 16.80
C ASP A 165 -21.54 -1.21 15.37
N ARG A 166 -21.86 -0.32 14.42
CA ARG A 166 -22.04 -0.69 13.02
C ARG A 166 -20.71 -0.94 12.30
N TRP A 167 -19.58 -0.65 12.94
CA TRP A 167 -18.27 -1.09 12.45
C TRP A 167 -18.00 -2.53 12.93
N PRO A 168 -18.05 -3.52 12.03
CA PRO A 168 -18.10 -4.93 12.43
C PRO A 168 -16.77 -5.48 12.96
N ASN A 169 -15.68 -4.74 12.81
CA ASN A 169 -14.33 -5.16 13.20
C ASN A 169 -13.76 -4.28 14.32
N LEU A 170 -14.62 -3.59 15.06
CA LEU A 170 -14.19 -2.63 16.06
C LEU A 170 -13.56 -3.33 17.28
N GLU A 171 -12.30 -3.03 17.53
CA GLU A 171 -11.53 -3.65 18.62
C GLU A 171 -11.18 -2.64 19.72
N TYR A 172 -11.17 -1.35 19.40
CA TYR A 172 -10.70 -0.32 20.31
C TYR A 172 -11.48 0.99 20.16
N VAL A 173 -11.96 1.53 21.28
CA VAL A 173 -12.64 2.83 21.33
C VAL A 173 -12.06 3.70 22.43
N TYR A 174 -11.56 4.88 22.06
CA TYR A 174 -11.15 5.91 23.01
C TYR A 174 -12.22 7.00 23.09
N ILE A 175 -12.74 7.24 24.29
CA ILE A 175 -13.88 8.14 24.53
C ILE A 175 -13.48 9.34 25.41
N ASP A 176 -13.14 10.44 24.78
CA ASP A 176 -12.88 11.75 25.41
C ASP A 176 -13.92 12.77 24.91
N SER A 177 -15.20 12.41 25.01
CA SER A 177 -16.35 13.30 24.80
C SER A 177 -17.04 13.53 26.14
N ARG A 178 -17.54 14.74 26.40
CA ARG A 178 -18.33 15.05 27.61
C ARG A 178 -19.82 14.75 27.46
N LEU A 179 -20.30 14.62 26.23
CA LEU A 179 -21.72 14.42 25.94
C LEU A 179 -22.15 12.95 25.96
N ILE A 180 -21.18 12.04 26.06
CA ILE A 180 -21.44 10.62 26.29
C ILE A 180 -21.54 10.42 27.80
N SER A 181 -22.63 9.82 28.28
CA SER A 181 -22.87 9.50 29.68
C SER A 181 -22.05 8.28 30.13
N ASP A 182 -21.71 8.22 31.42
CA ASP A 182 -20.99 7.07 31.98
C ASP A 182 -21.81 5.78 31.85
N SER A 183 -23.13 5.87 32.00
CA SER A 183 -24.05 4.74 31.76
C SER A 183 -23.96 4.21 30.34
N ALA A 184 -23.92 5.09 29.33
CA ALA A 184 -23.81 4.64 27.94
C ALA A 184 -22.47 3.96 27.65
N ILE A 185 -21.38 4.39 28.31
CA ILE A 185 -20.07 3.74 28.19
C ILE A 185 -20.11 2.35 28.83
N VAL A 186 -20.70 2.22 30.01
CA VAL A 186 -20.87 0.92 30.69
C VAL A 186 -21.72 -0.02 29.85
N ASP A 187 -22.87 0.45 29.36
CA ASP A 187 -23.76 -0.33 28.50
C ASP A 187 -23.03 -0.82 27.23
N PHE A 188 -22.20 0.05 26.63
CA PHE A 188 -21.39 -0.31 25.46
C PHE A 188 -20.34 -1.38 25.80
N ILE A 189 -19.65 -1.26 26.94
CA ILE A 189 -18.67 -2.26 27.40
C ILE A 189 -19.34 -3.61 27.65
N GLU A 190 -20.54 -3.61 28.24
CA GLU A 190 -21.31 -4.83 28.48
C GLU A 190 -21.75 -5.50 27.17
N GLN A 191 -22.10 -4.71 26.15
CA GLN A 191 -22.52 -5.21 24.84
C GLN A 191 -21.34 -5.69 23.97
N HIS A 192 -20.16 -5.09 24.12
CA HIS A 192 -18.97 -5.39 23.33
C HIS A 192 -17.77 -5.73 24.23
N PRO A 193 -17.81 -6.89 24.94
CA PRO A 193 -16.76 -7.28 25.90
C PRO A 193 -15.40 -7.54 25.24
N GLU A 194 -15.36 -7.81 23.94
CA GLU A 194 -14.15 -7.94 23.13
C GLU A 194 -13.52 -6.59 22.76
N CYS A 195 -14.30 -5.51 22.82
CA CYS A 195 -13.85 -4.17 22.46
C CYS A 195 -13.18 -3.48 23.65
N SER A 196 -11.93 -3.06 23.48
CA SER A 196 -11.19 -2.31 24.48
C SER A 196 -11.64 -0.85 24.50
N VAL A 197 -12.50 -0.49 25.46
CA VAL A 197 -12.96 0.88 25.66
C VAL A 197 -12.11 1.61 26.69
N ILE A 198 -11.58 2.78 26.32
CA ILE A 198 -10.77 3.65 27.20
C ILE A 198 -11.46 5.02 27.35
N PRO A 199 -12.11 5.27 28.50
CA PRO A 199 -12.66 6.57 28.88
C PRO A 199 -11.69 7.32 29.82
N PRO A 200 -10.71 8.08 29.31
CA PRO A 200 -9.72 8.79 30.13
C PRO A 200 -10.37 9.74 31.13
N GLY A 201 -9.92 9.67 32.39
CA GLY A 201 -10.35 10.60 33.44
C GLY A 201 -11.80 10.41 33.90
N ARG A 202 -12.43 9.28 33.56
CA ARG A 202 -13.74 8.87 34.08
C ARG A 202 -13.55 7.68 35.03
N GLU A 203 -14.10 7.79 36.22
CA GLU A 203 -14.14 6.71 37.21
C GLU A 203 -15.44 5.94 37.01
N LEU A 204 -15.38 4.86 36.21
CA LEU A 204 -16.55 4.02 35.92
C LEU A 204 -16.76 2.92 36.96
N TRP A 205 -15.87 2.81 37.96
CA TRP A 205 -15.91 1.86 39.07
C TRP A 205 -14.94 2.25 40.18
#